data_AF-A0A7I8K846-F1
#
_entry.id   AF-A0A7I8K846-F1
#
_cell.length_a   1.000
_cell.length_b   1.000
_cell.length_c   1.000
_cell.angle_alpha   90.00
_cell.angle_beta   90.00
_cell.angle_gamma   90.00
#
_symmetry.space_group_name_H-M   'P 1'
#
loop_
_entity.id
_entity.type
_entity.pdbx_description
1 polymer ?
#
loop_
_entity_poly.entity_id
_entity_poly.type
_entity_poly.pdbx_seq_one_letter_code
_entity_poly.pdbx_strand_id
1 'polypeptide(L)'
;MNRTLLGQAYCMLLFAVSTTCHIVNKSPASATNFKTLEKVWLSNLPDYSNLKIFGYPAYVHVNDGKLEPRAKKCIFFGYASGVKGYKL
;
A
#
# COMPACT_ATOMS: atom_id res chain seq x y z
N MET A 1 6.37 4.48 -29.43
CA MET A 1 5.96 4.01 -28.08
C MET A 1 6.98 4.52 -27.08
N ASN A 2 6.62 5.50 -26.23
CA ASN A 2 7.59 6.18 -25.35
C ASN A 2 7.99 5.28 -24.17
N ARG A 3 9.30 5.08 -23.95
CA ARG A 3 9.86 4.26 -22.86
C ARG A 3 9.39 4.69 -21.47
N THR A 4 9.02 5.96 -21.30
CA THR A 4 8.47 6.54 -20.06
C THR A 4 7.11 5.97 -19.70
N LEU A 5 6.21 5.80 -20.67
CA LEU A 5 4.88 5.20 -20.44
C LEU A 5 4.98 3.72 -20.07
N LEU A 6 5.89 2.99 -20.72
CA LEU A 6 6.15 1.60 -20.41
C LEU A 6 6.71 1.46 -18.98
N GLY A 7 7.69 2.28 -18.60
CA GLY A 7 8.25 2.29 -17.25
C GLY A 7 7.21 2.64 -16.18
N GLN A 8 6.33 3.61 -16.44
CA GLN A 8 5.22 3.93 -15.54
C GLN A 8 4.26 2.75 -15.37
N ALA A 9 3.87 2.08 -16.46
CA ALA A 9 3.00 0.89 -16.40
C ALA A 9 3.65 -0.26 -15.62
N TYR A 10 4.93 -0.53 -15.83
CA TYR A 10 5.67 -1.55 -15.06
C TYR A 10 5.71 -1.22 -13.57
N CYS A 11 5.98 0.03 -13.21
CA CYS A 11 5.96 0.47 -11.81
C CYS A 11 4.58 0.25 -11.17
N MET A 12 3.48 0.57 -11.88
CA MET A 12 2.13 0.33 -11.36
C MET A 12 1.88 -1.16 -11.07
N LEU A 13 2.30 -2.05 -11.96
CA LEU A 13 2.15 -3.50 -11.77
C LEU A 13 2.93 -3.98 -10.54
N LEU A 14 4.16 -3.53 -10.35
CA LEU A 14 4.97 -3.89 -9.18
C LEU A 14 4.30 -3.47 -7.86
N PHE A 15 3.75 -2.26 -7.78
CA PHE A 15 3.05 -1.79 -6.59
C PHE A 15 1.76 -2.56 -6.32
N ALA A 16 0.99 -2.86 -7.37
CA ALA A 16 -0.21 -3.68 -7.25
C ALA A 16 0.13 -5.07 -6.66
N VAL A 17 1.14 -5.75 -7.22
CA VAL A 17 1.58 -7.08 -6.73
C VAL A 17 2.02 -7.03 -5.27
N SER A 18 2.83 -6.03 -4.90
CA SER A 18 3.28 -5.89 -3.50
C SER A 18 2.11 -5.65 -2.52
N THR A 19 1.13 -4.85 -2.93
CA THR A 19 -0.07 -4.55 -2.14
C THR A 19 -0.94 -5.80 -1.98
N THR A 20 -1.14 -6.55 -3.06
CA THR A 20 -1.86 -7.83 -3.03
C THR A 20 -1.17 -8.82 -2.10
N CYS A 21 0.15 -8.98 -2.19
CA CYS A 21 0.90 -9.84 -1.29
C CYS A 21 0.74 -9.43 0.18
N HIS A 22 0.79 -8.13 0.49
CA HIS A 22 0.57 -7.62 1.84
C HIS A 22 -0.82 -7.98 2.38
N ILE A 23 -1.87 -7.83 1.56
CA ILE A 23 -3.24 -8.18 1.92
C ILE A 23 -3.40 -9.69 2.12
N VAL A 24 -2.84 -10.51 1.22
CA VAL A 24 -2.89 -11.98 1.31
C VAL A 24 -2.19 -12.46 2.57
N ASN A 25 -1.06 -11.88 2.94
CA ASN A 25 -0.33 -12.22 4.16
C ASN A 25 -1.14 -11.91 5.43
N LYS A 26 -2.04 -10.92 5.37
CA LYS A 26 -2.97 -10.54 6.43
C LYS A 26 -4.30 -11.28 6.38
N SER A 27 -4.61 -11.97 5.29
CA SER A 27 -5.86 -12.68 5.12
C SER A 27 -5.78 -14.09 5.72
N PRO A 28 -6.86 -14.61 6.32
CA PRO A 28 -6.91 -16.01 6.72
C PRO A 28 -6.96 -16.89 5.46
N ALA A 29 -6.21 -17.99 5.47
CA ALA A 29 -6.17 -18.94 4.37
C ALA A 29 -6.56 -20.35 4.86
N SER A 30 -7.23 -21.13 4.01
CA SER A 30 -7.58 -22.52 4.31
C SER A 30 -6.33 -23.38 4.54
N ALA A 31 -5.27 -23.13 3.77
CA ALA A 31 -3.98 -23.81 3.89
C ALA A 31 -3.33 -23.67 5.28
N THR A 32 -3.69 -22.63 6.04
CA THR A 32 -3.15 -22.34 7.37
C THR A 32 -4.17 -22.58 8.49
N ASN A 33 -5.18 -23.41 8.25
CA ASN A 33 -6.30 -23.65 9.18
C ASN A 33 -7.01 -22.33 9.57
N PHE A 34 -7.26 -21.47 8.58
CA PHE A 34 -7.88 -20.14 8.75
C PHE A 34 -7.09 -19.18 9.63
N LYS A 35 -5.79 -19.45 9.87
CA LYS A 35 -4.88 -18.50 10.51
C LYS A 35 -4.30 -17.57 9.46
N THR A 36 -4.08 -16.32 9.84
CA THR A 36 -3.36 -15.36 8.99
C THR A 36 -1.88 -15.74 8.86
N LEU A 37 -1.28 -15.61 7.68
CA LEU A 37 0.13 -15.91 7.46
C LEU A 37 1.05 -15.06 8.35
N GLU A 38 0.73 -13.77 8.52
CA GLU A 38 1.41 -12.87 9.45
C GLU A 38 1.45 -13.43 10.88
N LYS A 39 0.33 -14.02 11.34
CA LYS A 39 0.26 -14.64 12.66
C LYS A 39 1.09 -15.91 12.75
N VAL A 40 1.14 -16.70 11.68
CA VAL A 40 1.92 -17.94 11.65
C VAL A 40 3.42 -17.66 11.64
N TRP A 41 3.87 -16.65 10.88
CA TRP A 41 5.30 -16.35 10.71
C TRP A 41 5.87 -15.40 11.76
N LEU A 42 5.13 -14.35 12.10
CA LEU A 42 5.60 -13.30 13.01
C LEU A 42 5.04 -13.45 14.43
N SER A 43 4.16 -14.43 14.67
CA SER A 43 3.47 -14.63 15.97
C SER A 43 2.69 -13.41 16.48
N ASN A 44 2.49 -12.40 15.63
CA ASN A 44 1.76 -11.19 15.95
C ASN A 44 0.31 -11.28 15.47
N LEU A 45 -0.62 -10.66 16.20
CA LEU A 45 -1.97 -10.50 15.67
C LEU A 45 -1.95 -9.51 14.49
N PRO A 46 -2.63 -9.84 13.39
CA PRO A 46 -2.75 -8.92 12.26
C PRO A 46 -3.56 -7.69 12.68
N ASP A 47 -2.93 -6.52 12.60
CA ASP A 47 -3.63 -5.23 12.66
C ASP A 47 -4.20 -4.90 11.27
N TYR A 48 -5.50 -4.64 11.23
CA TYR A 48 -6.25 -4.28 10.03
C TYR A 48 -6.61 -2.79 9.96
N SER A 49 -6.39 -2.00 11.03
CA SER A 49 -6.76 -0.58 11.06
C SER A 49 -6.08 0.25 9.98
N ASN A 50 -4.91 -0.21 9.53
CA ASN A 50 -4.08 0.44 8.51
C ASN A 50 -4.29 -0.11 7.08
N LEU A 51 -5.22 -1.05 6.87
CA LEU A 51 -5.49 -1.56 5.52
C LEU A 51 -6.23 -0.54 4.67
N LYS A 52 -5.73 -0.35 3.45
CA LYS A 52 -6.33 0.46 2.39
C LYS A 52 -6.33 -0.32 1.08
N ILE A 53 -7.34 -0.06 0.25
CA ILE A 53 -7.50 -0.66 -1.08
C ILE A 53 -6.71 0.18 -2.07
N PHE A 54 -6.05 -0.47 -3.04
CA PHE A 54 -5.39 0.21 -4.16
C PHE A 54 -6.37 1.18 -4.85
N GLY A 55 -5.92 2.42 -5.09
CA GLY A 55 -6.80 3.44 -5.68
C GLY A 55 -7.54 4.32 -4.66
N TYR A 56 -7.44 4.04 -3.36
CA TYR A 56 -8.12 4.82 -2.32
C TYR A 56 -7.68 6.31 -2.34
N PRO A 57 -8.61 7.28 -2.31
CA PRO A 57 -8.25 8.69 -2.28
C PRO A 57 -7.51 9.01 -0.98
N ALA A 58 -6.31 9.55 -1.12
CA ALA A 58 -5.44 9.90 -0.02
C ALA A 58 -5.04 11.37 -0.08
N TYR A 59 -4.56 11.91 1.04
CA TYR A 59 -4.11 13.29 1.12
C TYR A 59 -2.72 13.30 1.74
N VAL A 60 -1.75 13.83 1.00
CA VAL A 60 -0.39 14.02 1.52
C VAL A 60 -0.28 15.45 2.05
N HIS A 61 0.33 15.61 3.22
CA HIS A 61 0.65 16.92 3.74
C HIS A 61 1.76 17.54 2.89
N VAL A 62 1.58 18.79 2.47
CA VAL A 62 2.56 19.55 1.70
C VAL A 62 2.74 20.92 2.34
N ASN A 63 3.96 21.43 2.30
CA ASN A 63 4.33 22.73 2.84
C ASN A 63 4.95 23.61 1.74
N ASP A 64 4.10 24.00 0.78
CA ASP A 64 4.49 24.83 -0.38
C ASP A 64 4.40 26.34 -0.08
N GLY A 65 4.09 26.75 1.17
CA GLY A 65 3.99 28.15 1.58
C GLY A 65 2.76 28.44 2.43
N LYS A 66 2.67 29.66 2.96
CA LYS A 66 1.63 30.07 3.93
C LYS A 66 0.22 30.12 3.32
N LEU A 67 0.11 30.44 2.03
CA LEU A 67 -1.17 30.61 1.32
C LEU A 67 -1.57 29.37 0.49
N GLU A 68 -0.67 28.40 0.37
CA GLU A 68 -0.92 27.20 -0.42
C GLU A 68 -1.71 26.15 0.38
N PRO A 69 -2.47 25.27 -0.31
CA PRO A 69 -3.15 24.17 0.34
C PRO A 69 -2.19 23.28 1.14
N ARG A 70 -2.52 23.01 2.40
CA ARG A 70 -1.71 22.15 3.28
C ARG A 70 -1.76 20.66 2.92
N ALA A 71 -2.61 20.28 1.98
CA ALA A 71 -2.77 18.90 1.56
C ALA A 71 -3.00 18.79 0.06
N LYS A 72 -2.32 17.84 -0.59
CA LYS A 72 -2.56 17.47 -1.99
C LYS A 72 -3.31 16.15 -2.05
N LYS A 73 -4.33 16.09 -2.90
CA LYS A 73 -5.08 14.86 -3.16
C LYS A 73 -4.21 13.92 -4.01
N CYS A 74 -4.08 12.69 -3.56
CA CYS A 74 -3.28 11.62 -4.14
C CYS A 74 -4.09 10.32 -4.20
N ILE A 75 -3.48 9.27 -4.72
CA ILE A 75 -4.09 7.95 -4.85
C ILE A 75 -3.22 6.96 -4.10
N PHE A 76 -3.82 6.18 -3.20
CA PHE A 76 -3.08 5.13 -2.51
C PHE A 76 -2.55 4.08 -3.50
N PHE A 77 -1.22 3.97 -3.57
CA PHE A 77 -0.50 3.02 -4.43
C PHE A 77 -0.10 1.73 -3.71
N GLY A 78 0.10 1.76 -2.39
CA GLY A 78 0.51 0.58 -1.65
C GLY A 78 1.24 0.90 -0.34
N TYR A 79 1.88 -0.11 0.23
CA TYR A 79 2.62 0.01 1.49
C TYR A 79 4.10 0.24 1.22
N ALA A 80 4.71 1.18 1.94
CA ALA A 80 6.14 1.45 1.80
C ALA A 80 6.97 0.35 2.50
N SER A 81 8.07 -0.07 1.87
CA SER A 81 8.97 -1.08 2.45
C SER A 81 9.80 -0.46 3.58
N GLY A 82 9.97 -1.20 4.69
CA GLY A 82 10.85 -0.82 5.80
C GLY A 82 10.34 0.32 6.69
N VAL A 83 9.19 0.92 6.38
CA VAL A 83 8.61 2.01 7.18
C VAL A 83 7.11 1.79 7.38
N LYS A 84 6.57 2.27 8.51
CA LYS A 84 5.13 2.31 8.74
C LYS A 84 4.53 3.51 7.99
N GLY A 85 4.37 3.37 6.68
CA GLY A 85 3.89 4.44 5.80
C GLY A 85 3.22 3.93 4.53
N TYR A 86 2.50 4.83 3.88
CA TYR A 86 1.79 4.57 2.64
C TYR A 86 2.54 5.18 1.46
N LYS A 87 2.48 4.51 0.32
CA LYS A 87 2.87 5.07 -0.97
C LYS A 87 1.63 5.69 -1.61
N LEU A 88 1.75 6.96 -1.97
CA LEU A 88 0.70 7.82 -2.53
C LEU A 88 1.02 8.23 -3.96
#